data_AF-A0A9Q1GYH5-F1
#
_entry.id   AF-A0A9Q1GYH5-F1
#
_cell.length_a   1.000
_cell.length_b   1.000
_cell.length_c   1.000
_cell.angle_alpha   90.00
_cell.angle_beta   90.00
_cell.angle_gamma   90.00
#
_symmetry.space_group_name_H-M   'P 1'
#
loop_
_entity.id
_entity.type
_entity.pdbx_description
1 polymer ?
#
loop_
_entity_poly.entity_id
_entity_poly.type
_entity_poly.pdbx_seq_one_letter_code
_entity_poly.pdbx_strand_id
1 'polypeptide(L)'
;MRGSRIIIPSCLRLELFDSIHKGHQGIGKCRERAKQYVWWPGLATQIADLVYKCSTCSHGSREIREPLISGGGGISITPLAGYWHRSLLF
;
A
#
# COMPACT_ATOMS: atom_id res chain seq x y z
N MET A 1 -3.78 -9.04 19.15
CA MET A 1 -3.05 -8.30 20.20
C MET A 1 -2.75 -6.89 19.72
N ARG A 2 -3.18 -5.84 20.43
CA ARG A 2 -2.74 -4.47 20.14
C ARG A 2 -1.40 -4.27 20.86
N GLY A 3 -0.30 -4.59 20.16
CA GLY A 3 1.05 -4.50 20.71
C GLY A 3 1.43 -3.08 21.10
N SER A 4 2.37 -2.97 22.05
CA SER A 4 2.98 -1.71 22.49
C SER A 4 3.58 -0.99 21.30
N ARG A 5 2.96 0.12 20.87
CA ARG A 5 3.47 0.93 19.75
C ARG A 5 4.50 1.92 20.29
N ILE A 6 5.65 1.95 19.65
CA ILE A 6 6.76 2.80 20.06
C ILE A 6 6.55 4.19 19.44
N ILE A 7 6.70 5.24 20.25
CA ILE A 7 6.75 6.62 19.76
C ILE A 7 8.18 6.90 19.32
N ILE A 8 8.36 7.18 18.02
CA ILE A 8 9.67 7.46 17.43
C ILE A 8 9.90 8.98 17.35
N PRO A 9 11.01 9.49 17.90
CA PRO A 9 11.46 10.88 17.70
C PRO A 9 11.59 11.24 16.22
N SER A 10 11.38 12.49 15.85
CA SER A 10 11.38 12.94 14.45
C SER A 10 12.67 12.60 13.69
N CYS A 11 13.82 12.67 14.35
CA CYS A 11 15.13 12.36 13.76
C CYS A 11 15.26 10.90 13.28
N LEU A 12 14.57 9.95 13.93
CA LEU A 12 14.64 8.53 13.59
C LEU A 12 13.55 8.08 12.60
N ARG A 13 12.61 8.97 12.25
CA ARG A 13 11.49 8.62 11.34
C ARG A 13 11.97 8.32 9.94
N LEU A 14 13.01 9.00 9.46
CA LEU A 14 13.55 8.81 8.11
C LEU A 14 14.13 7.40 7.93
N GLU A 15 14.95 6.94 8.88
CA GLU A 15 15.53 5.58 8.85
C GLU A 15 14.45 4.50 8.92
N LEU A 16 13.46 4.70 9.79
CA LEU A 16 12.32 3.79 9.88
C LEU A 16 11.55 3.73 8.56
N PHE A 17 11.33 4.87 7.93
CA PHE A 17 10.62 4.98 6.67
C PHE A 17 11.33 4.25 5.52
N ASP A 18 12.65 4.37 5.43
CA ASP A 18 13.46 3.60 4.49
C ASP A 18 13.29 2.09 4.71
N SER A 19 13.35 1.65 5.98
CA SER A 19 13.13 0.25 6.36
C SER A 19 11.72 -0.26 6.02
N ILE A 20 10.68 0.54 6.28
CA ILE A 20 9.28 0.19 5.97
C ILE A 20 9.07 0.09 4.46
N HIS A 21 9.68 1.01 3.70
CA HIS A 21 9.57 1.09 2.25
C HIS A 21 10.45 0.09 1.50
N LYS A 22 11.41 -0.54 2.19
CA LYS A 22 12.32 -1.53 1.62
C LYS A 22 11.57 -2.57 0.79
N GLY A 23 12.04 -2.75 -0.44
CA GLY A 23 11.46 -3.67 -1.41
C GLY A 23 10.28 -3.11 -2.21
N HIS A 24 9.97 -1.81 -2.11
CA HIS A 24 9.03 -1.10 -2.99
C HIS A 24 7.61 -1.71 -3.07
N GLN A 25 7.12 -2.23 -1.94
CA GLN A 25 5.91 -3.07 -1.87
C GLN A 25 4.58 -2.30 -1.96
N GLY A 26 4.62 -1.00 -2.27
CA GLY A 26 3.44 -0.13 -2.33
C GLY A 26 2.87 0.25 -0.95
N ILE A 27 1.82 1.08 -1.00
CA ILE A 27 1.29 1.79 0.18
C ILE A 27 0.63 0.86 1.20
N GLY A 28 -0.06 -0.19 0.76
CA GLY A 28 -0.75 -1.13 1.64
C GLY A 28 0.20 -1.85 2.59
N LYS A 29 1.25 -2.48 2.03
CA LYS A 29 2.28 -3.19 2.80
C LYS A 29 3.09 -2.25 3.70
N CYS A 30 3.42 -1.05 3.22
CA CYS A 30 4.10 -0.05 4.04
C CYS A 30 3.26 0.36 5.27
N ARG A 31 1.95 0.58 5.09
CA ARG A 31 1.03 0.90 6.19
C ARG A 31 0.87 -0.26 7.17
N GLU A 32 0.77 -1.49 6.67
CA GLU A 32 0.68 -2.71 7.49
C GLU A 32 1.90 -2.84 8.40
N ARG A 33 3.12 -2.74 7.83
CA ARG A 33 4.38 -2.80 8.57
C ARG A 33 4.46 -1.71 9.63
N ALA A 34 4.15 -0.45 9.27
CA ALA A 34 4.20 0.65 10.21
C ALA A 34 3.28 0.43 11.42
N LYS A 35 2.05 -0.07 11.19
CA LYS A 35 1.06 -0.34 12.24
C LYS A 35 1.52 -1.39 13.27
N GLN A 36 2.42 -2.30 12.90
CA GLN A 36 2.94 -3.33 13.82
C GLN A 36 3.92 -2.76 14.84
N TYR A 37 4.67 -1.70 14.48
CA TYR A 37 5.79 -1.23 15.29
C TYR A 37 5.61 0.18 15.86
N VAL A 38 4.95 1.08 15.13
CA VAL A 38 4.97 2.51 15.44
C VAL A 38 3.63 3.23 15.28
N TRP A 39 3.48 4.36 15.97
CA TRP A 39 2.35 5.26 15.78
C TRP A 39 2.69 6.71 16.16
N TRP A 40 2.24 7.66 15.34
CA TRP A 40 2.15 9.09 15.65
C TRP A 40 1.16 9.80 14.71
N PRO A 41 0.67 11.00 15.04
CA PRO A 41 -0.21 11.78 14.17
C PRO A 41 0.45 12.06 12.81
N GLY A 42 -0.26 11.76 11.71
CA GLY A 42 0.24 11.99 10.36
C GLY A 42 1.10 10.86 9.77
N LEU A 43 1.37 9.78 10.50
CA LEU A 43 2.15 8.63 10.01
C LEU A 43 1.61 8.08 8.67
N ALA A 44 0.30 7.91 8.55
CA ALA A 44 -0.32 7.34 7.35
C ALA A 44 -0.16 8.24 6.12
N THR A 45 -0.16 9.56 6.32
CA THR A 45 0.08 10.56 5.27
C THR A 45 1.54 10.56 4.85
N GLN A 46 2.45 10.54 5.83
CA GLN A 46 3.89 10.50 5.55
C GLN A 46 4.31 9.23 4.78
N ILE A 47 3.72 8.07 5.11
CA ILE A 47 3.92 6.84 4.34
C ILE A 47 3.38 6.98 2.91
N ALA A 48 2.21 7.61 2.74
CA ALA A 48 1.63 7.82 1.42
C ALA A 48 2.53 8.71 0.56
N ASP A 49 2.99 9.84 1.11
CA ASP A 49 3.91 10.75 0.43
C ASP A 49 5.22 10.07 0.05
N LEU A 50 5.78 9.25 0.93
CA LEU A 50 7.00 8.52 0.67
C LEU A 50 6.84 7.55 -0.50
N VAL A 51 5.75 6.77 -0.50
CA VAL A 51 5.48 5.81 -1.58
C VAL A 51 5.16 6.52 -2.88
N TYR A 52 4.45 7.65 -2.83
CA TYR A 52 4.11 8.48 -4.00
C TYR A 52 5.36 9.10 -4.65
N LYS A 53 6.32 9.57 -3.84
CA LYS A 53 7.59 10.15 -4.32
C LYS A 53 8.59 9.10 -4.81
N CYS A 54 8.36 7.82 -4.54
CA CYS A 54 9.22 6.76 -5.03
C CYS A 54 8.88 6.44 -6.49
N SER A 55 9.86 6.64 -7.40
CA SER A 55 9.73 6.30 -8.82
C SER A 55 9.38 4.82 -9.04
N THR A 56 10.00 3.90 -8.30
CA THR A 56 9.70 2.46 -8.41
C THR A 56 8.26 2.14 -8.02
N CYS A 57 7.76 2.73 -6.94
CA CYS A 57 6.39 2.47 -6.47
C CYS A 57 5.32 3.25 -7.25
N SER A 58 5.63 4.43 -7.77
CA SER A 58 4.68 5.25 -8.53
C SER A 58 4.29 4.60 -9.85
N HIS A 59 5.19 3.82 -10.45
CA HIS A 59 4.95 3.08 -11.69
C HIS A 59 4.42 1.65 -11.45
N GLY A 60 4.57 1.11 -10.23
CA GLY A 60 4.28 -0.28 -9.88
C GLY A 60 2.87 -0.58 -9.36
N SER A 61 1.96 0.40 -9.30
CA SER A 61 0.60 0.25 -8.73
C SER A 61 -0.39 -0.46 -9.66
N ARG A 62 0.07 -1.43 -10.43
CA ARG A 62 -0.78 -2.52 -10.93
C ARG A 62 -0.59 -3.70 -10.00
N GLU A 63 -1.27 -3.66 -8.85
CA GLU A 63 -1.57 -4.89 -8.11
C GLU A 63 -2.43 -5.74 -9.05
N ILE A 64 -1.79 -6.62 -9.84
CA ILE A 64 -2.48 -7.79 -10.36
C ILE A 64 -2.82 -8.58 -9.11
N ARG A 65 -4.03 -8.36 -8.58
CA ARG A 65 -4.65 -9.30 -7.66
C ARG A 65 -4.82 -10.56 -8.48
N GLU A 66 -3.87 -11.50 -8.37
CA GLU A 66 -4.12 -12.85 -8.83
C GLU A 66 -5.46 -13.27 -8.20
N PRO A 67 -6.50 -13.55 -9.00
CA PRO A 67 -7.72 -14.10 -8.45
C PRO A 67 -7.32 -15.41 -7.79
N LEU A 68 -7.46 -15.50 -6.46
CA LEU A 68 -7.30 -16.76 -5.74
C LEU A 68 -8.44 -17.67 -6.21
N ILE A 69 -8.22 -18.38 -7.31
CA ILE A 69 -9.10 -19.46 -7.75
C ILE A 69 -8.81 -20.68 -6.87
N SER A 70 -9.52 -20.76 -5.75
CA SER A 70 -9.64 -22.02 -5.03
C SER A 70 -10.59 -22.93 -5.81
N GLY A 71 -10.02 -23.87 -6.55
CA GLY A 71 -10.68 -25.11 -6.99
C GLY A 71 -11.57 -25.03 -8.22
N GLY A 72 -11.12 -25.67 -9.31
CA GLY A 72 -11.99 -26.31 -10.31
C GLY A 72 -12.27 -25.52 -11.58
N GLY A 73 -11.67 -25.96 -12.70
CA GLY A 73 -12.15 -25.71 -14.06
C GLY A 73 -11.74 -24.36 -14.67
N GLY A 74 -10.83 -24.40 -15.63
CA GLY A 74 -10.46 -23.23 -16.42
C GLY A 74 -11.60 -22.70 -17.28
N ILE A 75 -11.87 -21.41 -17.19
CA ILE A 75 -12.36 -20.55 -18.27
C ILE A 75 -11.85 -19.14 -18.02
N SER A 76 -10.83 -18.74 -18.79
CA SER A 76 -10.29 -17.40 -18.79
C SER A 76 -11.28 -16.45 -19.48
N ILE A 77 -12.06 -15.70 -18.71
CA ILE A 77 -12.74 -14.50 -19.21
C ILE A 77 -11.88 -13.28 -18.87
N THR A 78 -11.18 -12.74 -19.86
CA THR A 78 -10.60 -11.40 -19.74
C THR A 78 -11.73 -10.39 -19.86
N PRO A 79 -11.85 -9.37 -18.97
CA PRO A 79 -12.74 -8.26 -19.24
C PRO A 79 -12.04 -7.38 -20.28
N LEU A 80 -12.60 -7.37 -21.49
CA LEU A 80 -12.34 -6.36 -22.50
C LEU A 80 -12.41 -4.97 -21.87
N ALA A 81 -11.45 -4.15 -22.25
CA ALA A 81 -11.32 -2.77 -21.85
C ALA A 81 -12.62 -1.96 -21.96
N GLY A 82 -12.83 -1.07 -21.00
CA GLY A 82 -13.33 0.27 -21.25
C GLY A 82 -14.82 0.50 -21.09
N TYR A 83 -15.25 0.90 -19.88
CA TYR A 83 -16.34 1.86 -19.68
C TYR A 83 -16.09 2.69 -18.42
N TRP A 84 -15.34 3.78 -18.56
CA TRP A 84 -15.33 4.85 -17.55
C TRP A 84 -16.60 5.68 -17.71
N HIS A 85 -17.72 5.22 -17.12
CA HIS A 85 -18.91 6.06 -17.03
C HIS A 85 -18.84 6.93 -15.78
N ARG A 86 -18.53 8.20 -16.04
CA ARG A 86 -18.68 9.33 -15.13
C ARG A 86 -20.17 9.63 -14.99
N SER A 87 -20.75 9.46 -13.80
CA SER A 87 -22.00 10.13 -13.41
C SER A 87 -22.02 10.37 -11.91
N LEU A 88 -21.85 11.64 -11.55
CA LEU A 88 -22.40 12.26 -10.35
C LEU A 88 -23.89 11.94 -10.26
N LEU A 89 -24.37 11.50 -9.11
CA LEU A 89 -25.76 11.64 -8.66
C LEU A 89 -25.76 11.56 -7.13
N PHE A 90 -25.98 12.73 -6.52
CA PHE A 90 -26.40 13.06 -5.14
C PHE A 90 -25.65 12.45 -3.94
#